data_AF-A0A562XIG4-F1
#
_entry.id   AF-A0A562XIG4-F1
#
_cell.length_a   1.000
_cell.length_b   1.000
_cell.length_c   1.000
_cell.angle_alpha   90.00
_cell.angle_beta   90.00
_cell.angle_gamma   90.00
#
_symmetry.space_group_name_H-M   'P 1'
#
loop_
_entity.id
_entity.type
_entity.pdbx_description
1 polymer ?
#
loop_
_entity_poly.entity_id
_entity_poly.type
_entity_poly.pdbx_seq_one_letter_code
_entity_poly.pdbx_strand_id
1 'polypeptide(L)'
;MIVLASSSKSRAQILRDFNIPFIQISMDYDETITQKTSLNSYSMNVVIQKSKQFFSKFKKQYDNVLFADSSVICKGQILGKAKDEDEAWQMLDLQSGSIVSVYTAMKFVSTKFDIDSLSVTTFKFDIFQKDDLKKYVKSGLWKDKAGAMMCEGFNKKYILQTNGNKSTAMGLNAEILKAFL
;
A
#
# COMPACT_ATOMS: atom_id res chain seq x y z
N MET A 1 -0.18 -10.64 20.04
CA MET A 1 0.94 -10.32 19.12
C MET A 1 0.62 -10.92 17.76
N ILE A 2 0.79 -10.15 16.68
CA ILE A 2 0.47 -10.59 15.31
C ILE A 2 1.73 -10.78 14.46
N VAL A 3 1.61 -11.48 13.35
CA VAL A 3 2.66 -11.60 12.32
C VAL A 3 2.34 -10.68 11.16
N LEU A 4 3.16 -9.66 10.92
CA LEU A 4 3.12 -8.89 9.68
C LEU A 4 3.90 -9.65 8.60
N ALA A 5 3.18 -10.31 7.69
CA ALA A 5 3.76 -11.08 6.60
C ALA A 5 4.10 -10.19 5.39
N SER A 6 4.88 -9.13 5.63
CA SER A 6 5.25 -8.11 4.63
C SER A 6 6.66 -7.58 4.88
N SER A 7 7.39 -7.26 3.81
CA SER A 7 8.68 -6.53 3.88
C SER A 7 8.53 -5.01 3.99
N SER A 8 7.30 -4.49 3.89
CA SER A 8 7.06 -3.04 3.85
C SER A 8 7.43 -2.35 5.16
N LYS A 9 8.38 -1.40 5.08
CA LYS A 9 8.75 -0.53 6.20
C LYS A 9 7.58 0.37 6.63
N SER A 10 6.78 0.87 5.68
CA SER A 10 5.62 1.71 5.96
C SER A 10 4.56 0.96 6.79
N ARG A 11 4.24 -0.28 6.42
CA ARG A 11 3.26 -1.09 7.18
C ARG A 11 3.73 -1.40 8.59
N ALA A 12 5.02 -1.72 8.74
CA ALA A 12 5.63 -1.92 10.04
C ALA A 12 5.56 -0.63 10.90
N GLN A 13 5.79 0.53 10.30
CA GLN A 13 5.67 1.81 11.00
C GLN A 13 4.24 2.08 11.46
N ILE A 14 3.25 1.86 10.59
CA ILE A 14 1.82 2.02 10.96
C ILE A 14 1.46 1.17 12.18
N LEU A 15 1.88 -0.10 12.23
CA LEU A 15 1.62 -0.96 13.38
C LEU A 15 2.25 -0.42 14.67
N ARG A 16 3.47 0.14 14.59
CA ARG A 16 4.12 0.79 15.74
C ARG A 16 3.36 2.04 16.18
N ASP A 17 2.98 2.91 15.26
CA ASP A 17 2.25 4.15 15.54
C ASP A 17 0.90 3.87 16.22
N PHE A 18 0.26 2.74 15.89
CA PHE A 18 -1.00 2.31 16.48
C PHE A 18 -0.85 1.49 17.78
N ASN A 19 0.39 1.27 18.25
CA ASN A 19 0.76 0.45 19.39
C ASN A 19 0.27 -1.01 19.27
N ILE A 20 0.33 -1.60 18.07
CA ILE A 20 -0.04 -2.99 17.82
C ILE A 20 1.22 -3.87 17.89
N PRO A 21 1.37 -4.78 18.86
CA PRO A 21 2.55 -5.63 18.95
C PRO A 21 2.63 -6.65 17.83
N PHE A 22 3.74 -6.68 17.10
CA PHE A 22 3.94 -7.57 15.95
C PHE A 22 5.37 -8.08 15.79
N ILE A 23 5.50 -9.19 15.08
CA ILE A 23 6.75 -9.62 14.45
C ILE A 23 6.63 -9.47 12.92
N GLN A 24 7.71 -9.09 12.25
CA GLN A 24 7.72 -8.91 10.80
C GLN A 24 8.40 -10.09 10.13
N ILE A 25 7.73 -10.72 9.18
CA ILE A 25 8.28 -11.79 8.35
C ILE A 25 8.28 -11.32 6.90
N SER A 26 9.48 -11.20 6.32
CA SER A 26 9.66 -10.90 4.91
C SER A 26 9.62 -12.18 4.10
N MET A 27 8.87 -12.17 3.01
CA MET A 27 8.78 -13.24 2.04
C MET A 27 8.69 -12.60 0.65
N ASP A 28 9.39 -13.19 -0.31
CA ASP A 28 9.25 -12.83 -1.70
C ASP A 28 8.01 -13.55 -2.25
N TYR A 29 7.02 -12.77 -2.66
CA TYR A 29 5.74 -13.27 -3.12
C TYR A 29 5.65 -13.13 -4.63
N ASP A 30 5.17 -14.17 -5.30
CA ASP A 30 4.76 -14.03 -6.69
C ASP A 30 3.45 -13.24 -6.73
N GLU A 31 3.55 -11.95 -7.08
CA GLU A 31 2.42 -11.02 -7.21
C GLU A 31 1.83 -11.03 -8.63
N THR A 32 2.25 -11.96 -9.49
CA THR A 32 1.75 -12.08 -10.86
C THR A 32 0.26 -12.42 -10.86
N ILE A 33 -0.57 -11.49 -11.34
CA ILE A 33 -2.00 -11.74 -11.53
C ILE A 33 -2.25 -12.15 -12.98
N THR A 34 -2.64 -13.41 -13.17
CA THR A 34 -2.90 -13.99 -14.50
C THR A 34 -4.31 -13.74 -15.02
N GLN A 35 -5.23 -13.24 -14.18
CA GLN A 35 -6.62 -12.98 -14.54
C GLN A 35 -6.89 -11.48 -14.74
N LYS A 36 -7.73 -11.13 -15.73
CA LYS A 36 -8.29 -9.79 -15.88
C LYS A 36 -9.07 -9.42 -14.62
N THR A 37 -8.43 -8.66 -13.76
CA THR A 37 -8.99 -8.21 -12.49
C THR A 37 -9.47 -6.77 -12.64
N SER A 38 -10.58 -6.39 -12.00
CA SER A 38 -10.96 -4.99 -11.98
C SER A 38 -9.90 -4.18 -11.23
N LEU A 39 -9.68 -2.93 -11.61
CA LEU A 39 -8.64 -2.10 -10.98
C LEU A 39 -8.81 -2.04 -9.46
N ASN A 40 -10.07 -2.03 -9.01
CA ASN A 40 -10.45 -1.92 -7.60
C ASN A 40 -10.18 -3.21 -6.81
N SER A 41 -10.23 -4.40 -7.43
CA SER A 41 -10.00 -5.68 -6.72
C SER A 41 -8.58 -6.22 -6.87
N TYR A 42 -7.72 -5.56 -7.64
CA TYR A 42 -6.32 -5.94 -7.85
C TYR A 42 -5.60 -6.26 -6.53
N SER A 43 -5.54 -5.28 -5.62
CA SER A 43 -4.81 -5.42 -4.35
C SER A 43 -5.37 -6.54 -3.48
N MET A 44 -6.70 -6.75 -3.51
CA MET A 44 -7.34 -7.82 -2.76
C MET A 44 -6.91 -9.20 -3.27
N ASN A 45 -6.85 -9.36 -4.60
CA ASN A 45 -6.35 -10.60 -5.21
C ASN A 45 -4.89 -10.85 -4.85
N VAL A 46 -4.02 -9.82 -4.87
CA VAL A 46 -2.62 -9.94 -4.43
C VAL A 46 -2.55 -10.44 -2.99
N VAL A 47 -3.30 -9.83 -2.08
CA VAL A 47 -3.33 -10.21 -0.66
C VAL A 47 -3.76 -11.67 -0.48
N ILE A 48 -4.78 -12.13 -1.20
CA ILE A 48 -5.24 -13.53 -1.14
C ILE A 48 -4.15 -14.49 -1.64
N GLN A 49 -3.41 -14.13 -2.69
CA GLN A 49 -2.30 -14.96 -3.17
C GLN A 49 -1.14 -14.97 -2.18
N LYS A 50 -0.79 -13.82 -1.59
CA LYS A 50 0.21 -13.73 -0.51
C LYS A 50 -0.14 -14.66 0.64
N SER A 51 -1.40 -14.67 1.09
CA SER A 51 -1.81 -15.56 2.19
C SER A 51 -1.65 -17.03 1.82
N LYS A 52 -2.06 -17.43 0.61
CA LYS A 52 -1.91 -18.83 0.14
C LYS A 52 -0.44 -19.26 0.09
N GLN A 53 0.43 -18.43 -0.50
CA GLN A 53 1.87 -18.70 -0.59
C GLN A 53 2.51 -18.80 0.79
N PHE A 54 2.18 -17.89 1.70
CA PHE A 54 2.68 -17.89 3.07
C PHE A 54 2.30 -19.17 3.82
N PHE A 55 1.02 -19.55 3.81
CA PHE A 55 0.56 -20.74 4.51
C PHE A 55 1.05 -22.05 3.88
N SER A 56 1.28 -22.07 2.56
CA SER A 56 1.94 -23.19 1.88
C SER A 56 3.37 -23.40 2.41
N LYS A 57 4.13 -22.31 2.57
CA LYS A 57 5.53 -22.36 3.06
C LYS A 57 5.63 -22.67 4.55
N PHE A 58 4.82 -22.02 5.39
CA PHE A 58 4.94 -22.09 6.84
C PHE A 58 3.97 -23.07 7.52
N LYS A 59 3.12 -23.80 6.76
CA LYS A 59 2.26 -24.90 7.23
C LYS A 59 1.54 -24.64 8.57
N LYS A 60 0.83 -23.51 8.69
CA LYS A 60 0.10 -23.08 9.91
C LYS A 60 0.97 -22.88 11.17
N GLN A 61 2.27 -22.60 11.02
CA GLN A 61 3.14 -22.24 12.15
C GLN A 61 2.68 -20.95 12.87
N TYR A 62 1.87 -20.12 12.21
CA TYR A 62 1.42 -18.84 12.74
C TYR A 62 -0.11 -18.75 12.68
N ASP A 63 -0.70 -18.42 13.83
CA ASP A 63 -2.14 -18.32 13.97
C ASP A 63 -2.69 -16.94 13.60
N ASN A 64 -2.01 -15.84 13.96
CA ASN A 64 -2.48 -14.47 13.74
C ASN A 64 -1.63 -13.76 12.69
N VAL A 65 -2.02 -13.85 11.42
CA VAL A 65 -1.18 -13.38 10.29
C VAL A 65 -1.88 -12.26 9.53
N LEU A 66 -1.17 -11.14 9.38
CA LEU A 66 -1.59 -9.95 8.66
C LEU A 66 -0.87 -9.85 7.32
N PHE A 67 -1.66 -9.77 6.26
CA PHE A 67 -1.26 -9.52 4.90
C PHE A 67 -1.84 -8.18 4.44
N ALA A 68 -1.09 -7.44 3.63
CA ALA A 68 -1.60 -6.23 3.02
C ALA A 68 -0.89 -5.94 1.70
N ASP A 69 -1.63 -5.29 0.81
CA ASP A 69 -1.18 -4.84 -0.49
C ASP A 69 -1.81 -3.49 -0.83
N SER A 70 -1.14 -2.70 -1.67
CA SER A 70 -1.59 -1.35 -2.01
C SER A 70 -1.32 -1.04 -3.47
N SER A 71 -2.32 -0.49 -4.15
CA SER A 71 -2.20 0.02 -5.51
C SER A 71 -2.59 1.49 -5.53
N VAL A 72 -1.91 2.26 -6.39
CA VAL A 72 -2.28 3.66 -6.67
C VAL A 72 -3.01 3.67 -8.00
N ILE A 73 -4.15 4.36 -8.07
CA ILE A 73 -4.91 4.54 -9.30
C ILE A 73 -4.99 6.02 -9.62
N CYS A 74 -4.58 6.39 -10.82
CA CYS A 74 -4.73 7.74 -11.36
C CYS A 74 -5.16 7.65 -12.82
N LYS A 75 -6.18 8.44 -13.22
CA LYS A 75 -6.68 8.49 -14.62
C LYS A 75 -6.95 7.12 -15.24
N GLY A 76 -7.53 6.20 -14.45
CA GLY A 76 -7.88 4.85 -14.91
C GLY A 76 -6.70 3.87 -15.04
N GLN A 77 -5.50 4.25 -14.58
CA GLN A 77 -4.30 3.42 -14.63
C GLN A 77 -3.86 3.01 -13.23
N ILE A 78 -3.49 1.74 -13.05
CA ILE A 78 -2.76 1.30 -11.85
C ILE A 78 -1.31 1.73 -12.00
N LEU A 79 -0.83 2.47 -11.01
CA LEU A 79 0.57 2.86 -10.87
C LEU A 79 1.22 1.94 -9.84
N GLY A 80 2.02 1.00 -10.35
CA GLY A 80 2.84 0.09 -9.54
C GLY A 80 4.04 0.79 -8.94
N LYS A 81 5.06 0.02 -8.56
CA LYS A 81 6.37 0.57 -8.18
C LYS A 81 7.12 0.94 -9.46
N ALA A 82 7.67 2.15 -9.51
CA ALA A 82 8.55 2.54 -10.60
C ALA A 82 9.84 1.70 -10.59
N LYS A 83 10.34 1.35 -11.77
CA LYS A 83 11.61 0.61 -11.96
C LYS A 83 12.83 1.53 -11.98
N ASP A 84 12.64 2.77 -12.40
CA ASP A 84 13.69 3.78 -12.58
C ASP A 84 13.15 5.20 -12.34
N GLU A 85 14.06 6.18 -12.38
CA GLU A 85 13.73 7.60 -12.15
C GLU A 85 12.79 8.17 -13.22
N ASP A 86 12.88 7.69 -14.46
CA ASP A 86 12.05 8.16 -15.57
C ASP A 86 10.60 7.69 -15.40
N GLU A 87 10.40 6.41 -15.03
CA GLU A 87 9.07 5.88 -14.72
C GLU A 87 8.49 6.55 -13.47
N ALA A 88 9.31 6.81 -12.44
CA ALA A 88 8.88 7.57 -11.27
C ALA A 88 8.41 8.98 -11.64
N TRP A 89 9.16 9.66 -12.53
CA TRP A 89 8.78 10.97 -13.06
C TRP A 89 7.44 10.90 -13.78
N GLN A 90 7.27 9.96 -14.71
CA GLN A 90 6.03 9.79 -15.48
C GLN A 90 4.82 9.51 -14.58
N MET A 91 4.97 8.64 -13.59
CA MET A 91 3.92 8.35 -12.60
C MET A 91 3.54 9.60 -11.81
N LEU A 92 4.51 10.40 -11.38
CA LEU A 92 4.26 11.63 -10.60
C LEU A 92 3.65 12.74 -11.46
N ASP A 93 4.10 12.89 -12.70
CA ASP A 93 3.54 13.85 -13.65
C ASP A 93 2.06 13.52 -13.96
N LEU A 94 1.72 12.24 -14.11
CA LEU A 94 0.34 11.79 -14.28
C LEU A 94 -0.56 12.19 -13.10
N GLN A 95 -0.02 12.15 -11.88
CA GLN A 95 -0.71 12.51 -10.63
C GLN A 95 -0.86 14.03 -10.42
N SER A 96 0.02 14.84 -11.00
CA SER A 96 -0.01 16.30 -10.90
C SER A 96 -1.38 16.86 -11.31
N GLY A 97 -1.95 17.72 -10.47
CA GLY A 97 -3.27 18.34 -10.70
C GLY A 97 -4.44 17.36 -10.78
N SER A 98 -4.25 16.09 -10.39
CA SER A 98 -5.20 15.01 -10.65
C SER A 98 -5.79 14.45 -9.36
N ILE A 99 -6.87 13.67 -9.51
CA ILE A 99 -7.41 12.85 -8.43
C ILE A 99 -6.70 11.50 -8.44
N VAL A 100 -6.19 11.11 -7.29
CA VAL A 100 -5.41 9.88 -7.09
C VAL A 100 -6.02 9.08 -5.96
N SER A 101 -6.28 7.80 -6.19
CA SER A 101 -6.85 6.90 -5.19
C SER A 101 -5.85 5.82 -4.82
N VAL A 102 -5.59 5.66 -3.52
CA VAL A 102 -4.79 4.57 -2.96
C VAL A 102 -5.75 3.50 -2.45
N TYR A 103 -5.72 2.34 -3.09
CA TYR A 103 -6.47 1.16 -2.68
C TYR A 103 -5.56 0.27 -1.84
N THR A 104 -5.91 0.07 -0.59
CA THR A 104 -5.17 -0.81 0.32
C THR A 104 -6.06 -1.97 0.72
N ALA A 105 -5.63 -3.16 0.34
CA ALA A 105 -6.23 -4.42 0.76
C ALA A 105 -5.51 -4.93 2.02
N MET A 106 -6.30 -5.54 2.90
CA MET A 106 -5.84 -6.18 4.12
C MET A 106 -6.54 -7.53 4.25
N LYS A 107 -5.76 -8.57 4.57
CA LYS A 107 -6.27 -9.85 5.05
C LYS A 107 -5.63 -10.17 6.38
N PHE A 108 -6.44 -10.32 7.41
CA PHE A 108 -6.01 -10.85 8.69
C PHE A 108 -6.61 -12.25 8.84
N VAL A 109 -5.75 -13.23 9.07
CA VAL A 109 -6.14 -14.61 9.33
C VAL A 109 -5.88 -14.91 10.79
N SER A 110 -6.89 -15.42 11.49
CA SER A 110 -6.76 -15.88 12.87
C SER A 110 -7.47 -17.20 13.11
N THR A 111 -7.24 -17.80 14.28
CA THR A 111 -7.98 -19.00 14.70
C THR A 111 -9.43 -18.70 15.08
N LYS A 112 -9.80 -17.43 15.31
CA LYS A 112 -11.14 -17.02 15.75
C LYS A 112 -11.98 -16.44 14.62
N PHE A 113 -11.37 -15.64 13.78
CA PHE A 113 -12.03 -14.94 12.67
C PHE A 113 -11.00 -14.54 11.61
N ASP A 114 -11.49 -14.35 10.39
CA ASP A 114 -10.74 -13.72 9.32
C ASP A 114 -11.32 -12.34 9.02
N ILE A 115 -10.46 -11.39 8.65
CA ILE A 115 -10.87 -10.08 8.16
C ILE A 115 -10.33 -9.92 6.75
N ASP A 116 -11.22 -9.64 5.82
CA ASP A 116 -10.89 -9.18 4.48
C ASP A 116 -11.40 -7.74 4.34
N SER A 117 -10.51 -6.80 4.04
CA SER A 117 -10.87 -5.39 3.91
C SER A 117 -10.18 -4.77 2.70
N LEU A 118 -10.94 -3.98 1.95
CA LEU A 118 -10.44 -3.10 0.91
C LEU A 118 -10.82 -1.68 1.28
N SER A 119 -9.83 -0.87 1.59
CA SER A 119 -9.99 0.54 1.96
C SER A 119 -9.43 1.44 0.88
N VAL A 120 -10.06 2.61 0.69
CA VAL A 120 -9.63 3.59 -0.31
C VAL A 120 -9.33 4.91 0.38
N THR A 121 -8.27 5.57 -0.04
CA THR A 121 -8.02 6.97 0.31
C THR A 121 -7.71 7.75 -0.95
N THR A 122 -8.49 8.81 -1.15
CA THR A 122 -8.43 9.63 -2.36
C THR A 122 -7.85 11.00 -2.04
N PHE A 123 -6.92 11.43 -2.88
CA PHE A 123 -6.28 12.73 -2.82
C PHE A 123 -6.66 13.52 -4.07
N LYS A 124 -6.98 14.80 -3.88
CA LYS A 124 -6.97 15.79 -4.96
C LYS A 124 -5.67 16.56 -4.84
N PHE A 125 -4.83 16.48 -5.87
CA PHE A 125 -3.56 17.19 -5.91
C PHE A 125 -3.67 18.51 -6.66
N ASP A 126 -2.87 19.49 -6.22
CA ASP A 126 -2.50 20.65 -7.02
C ASP A 126 -1.42 20.27 -8.04
N ILE A 127 -1.07 21.21 -8.93
CA ILE A 127 0.02 21.05 -9.88
C ILE A 127 1.34 20.97 -9.13
N PHE A 128 2.07 19.88 -9.37
CA PHE A 128 3.41 19.68 -8.82
C PHE A 128 4.40 20.61 -9.50
N GLN A 129 5.19 21.34 -8.69
CA GLN A 129 6.25 22.20 -9.22
C GLN A 129 7.39 21.33 -9.76
N LYS A 130 7.88 21.66 -10.97
CA LYS A 130 8.90 20.84 -11.66
C LYS A 130 10.19 20.68 -10.85
N ASP A 131 10.64 21.74 -10.16
CA ASP A 131 11.85 21.69 -9.35
C ASP A 131 11.71 20.78 -8.12
N ASP A 132 10.53 20.78 -7.52
CA ASP A 132 10.22 19.91 -6.38
C ASP A 132 10.14 18.45 -6.82
N LEU A 133 9.47 18.19 -7.94
CA LEU A 133 9.36 16.86 -8.52
C LEU A 133 10.76 16.31 -8.88
N LYS A 134 11.62 17.13 -9.49
CA LYS A 134 13.01 16.79 -9.80
C LYS A 134 13.83 16.47 -8.55
N LYS A 135 13.71 17.28 -7.49
CA LYS A 135 14.39 17.02 -6.20
C LYS A 135 13.91 15.71 -5.58
N TYR A 136 12.60 15.46 -5.61
CA TYR A 136 12.03 14.24 -5.04
C TYR A 136 12.45 12.98 -5.82
N VAL A 137 12.40 13.00 -7.15
CA VAL A 137 12.86 11.86 -7.98
C VAL A 137 14.34 11.57 -7.70
N LYS A 138 15.20 12.59 -7.69
CA LYS A 138 16.63 12.43 -7.37
C LYS A 138 16.92 11.95 -5.95
N SER A 139 16.01 12.19 -5.00
CA SER A 139 16.20 11.73 -3.62
C SER A 139 16.10 10.21 -3.46
N GLY A 140 15.50 9.50 -4.43
CA GLY A 140 15.23 8.07 -4.35
C GLY A 140 14.16 7.68 -3.33
N LEU A 141 13.52 8.65 -2.66
CA LEU A 141 12.47 8.38 -1.67
C LEU A 141 11.22 7.74 -2.28
N TRP A 142 11.05 7.80 -3.59
CA TRP A 142 9.97 7.12 -4.31
C TRP A 142 10.13 5.59 -4.41
N LYS A 143 11.35 5.08 -4.20
CA LYS A 143 11.63 3.65 -4.33
C LYS A 143 10.74 2.82 -3.42
N ASP A 144 10.34 1.67 -3.94
CA ASP A 144 9.44 0.70 -3.29
C ASP A 144 8.03 1.22 -2.93
N LYS A 145 7.62 2.37 -3.47
CA LYS A 145 6.28 2.95 -3.27
C LYS A 145 5.45 2.86 -4.54
N ALA A 146 4.23 2.36 -4.40
CA ALA A 146 3.26 2.37 -5.50
C ALA A 146 3.00 3.82 -5.96
N GLY A 147 2.92 4.01 -7.27
CA GLY A 147 2.81 5.32 -7.90
C GLY A 147 3.96 6.28 -7.61
N ALA A 148 5.12 5.80 -7.13
CA ALA A 148 6.20 6.67 -6.64
C ALA A 148 5.73 7.67 -5.56
N MET A 149 4.56 7.46 -4.95
CA MET A 149 3.85 8.44 -4.14
C MET A 149 4.25 8.35 -2.68
N MET A 150 4.41 9.50 -2.02
CA MET A 150 4.65 9.62 -0.59
C MET A 150 3.74 10.72 -0.01
N CYS A 151 2.53 10.33 0.43
CA CYS A 151 1.49 11.22 0.95
C CYS A 151 1.93 12.07 2.15
N GLU A 152 2.86 11.57 2.98
CA GLU A 152 3.41 12.31 4.13
C GLU A 152 4.63 13.19 3.78
N GLY A 153 5.23 12.95 2.61
CA GLY A 153 6.47 13.58 2.16
C GLY A 153 6.20 14.55 1.02
N PHE A 154 6.78 14.26 -0.15
CA PHE A 154 6.67 15.12 -1.34
C PHE A 154 5.24 15.56 -1.65
N ASN A 155 4.29 14.63 -1.64
CA ASN A 155 2.91 14.92 -2.00
C ASN A 155 2.20 15.82 -0.98
N LYS A 156 2.63 15.84 0.29
CA LYS A 156 1.92 16.48 1.40
C LYS A 156 1.57 17.94 1.13
N LYS A 157 2.52 18.70 0.56
CA LYS A 157 2.33 20.14 0.27
C LYS A 157 1.40 20.42 -0.92
N TYR A 158 1.08 19.40 -1.72
CA TYR A 158 0.21 19.52 -2.89
C TYR A 158 -1.18 18.96 -2.65
N ILE A 159 -1.49 18.44 -1.45
CA ILE A 159 -2.82 17.91 -1.14
C ILE A 159 -3.80 19.07 -0.98
N LEU A 160 -4.74 19.19 -1.92
CA LEU A 160 -5.87 20.12 -1.82
C LEU A 160 -7.01 19.53 -1.00
N GLN A 161 -7.22 18.21 -1.11
CA GLN A 161 -8.26 17.50 -0.39
C GLN A 161 -7.83 16.05 -0.14
N THR A 162 -8.22 15.50 1.01
CA THR A 162 -8.10 14.07 1.33
C THR A 162 -9.46 13.53 1.74
N ASN A 163 -9.81 12.34 1.25
CA ASN A 163 -10.97 11.59 1.70
C ASN A 163 -10.54 10.15 2.03
N GLY A 164 -10.74 9.71 3.28
CA GLY A 164 -10.28 8.42 3.79
C GLY A 164 -9.13 8.53 4.80
N ASN A 165 -8.64 7.38 5.27
CA ASN A 165 -7.66 7.31 6.35
C ASN A 165 -6.22 7.43 5.83
N LYS A 166 -5.40 8.18 6.57
CA LYS A 166 -3.96 8.32 6.26
C LYS A 166 -3.22 6.98 6.27
N SER A 167 -3.53 6.11 7.24
CA SER A 167 -2.97 4.76 7.37
C SER A 167 -3.20 3.91 6.11
N THR A 168 -4.42 3.97 5.54
CA THR A 168 -4.81 3.34 4.28
C THR A 168 -3.91 3.82 3.14
N ALA A 169 -3.69 5.13 3.01
CA ALA A 169 -2.78 5.68 1.99
C ALA A 169 -1.31 5.28 2.20
N MET A 170 -0.89 5.05 3.44
CA MET A 170 0.46 4.60 3.78
C MET A 170 0.64 3.08 3.60
N GLY A 171 -0.45 2.34 3.48
CA GLY A 171 -0.45 0.94 3.04
C GLY A 171 -1.08 -0.07 4.01
N LEU A 172 -1.75 0.37 5.08
CA LEU A 172 -2.53 -0.50 5.98
C LEU A 172 -3.62 0.31 6.69
N ASN A 173 -4.90 -0.11 6.59
CA ASN A 173 -5.96 0.48 7.40
C ASN A 173 -5.92 -0.09 8.84
N ALA A 174 -5.10 0.54 9.70
CA ALA A 174 -4.89 0.08 11.06
C ALA A 174 -6.08 0.35 11.98
N GLU A 175 -6.93 1.32 11.66
CA GLU A 175 -8.16 1.61 12.39
C GLU A 175 -9.11 0.41 12.34
N ILE A 176 -9.30 -0.18 11.16
CA ILE A 176 -10.10 -1.41 11.01
C ILE A 176 -9.44 -2.53 11.79
N LEU A 177 -8.14 -2.78 11.58
CA LEU A 177 -7.45 -3.87 12.27
C LEU A 177 -7.58 -3.77 13.79
N LYS A 178 -7.35 -2.57 14.35
CA LYS A 178 -7.39 -2.32 15.79
C LYS A 178 -8.78 -2.49 16.40
N ALA A 179 -9.85 -2.30 15.62
CA ALA A 179 -11.22 -2.53 16.11
C ALA A 179 -11.52 -4.01 16.41
N PHE A 180 -10.72 -4.95 15.88
CA PHE A 180 -10.93 -6.39 16.05
C PHE A 180 -9.82 -7.09 16.87
N LEU A 181 -8.68 -6.42 17.11
CA LEU A 181 -7.59 -6.94 17.96
C LEU A 181 -7.84 -6.65 19.44
#